data_AF-A0A127EQW2-F1
#
_entry.id   AF-A0A127EQW2-F1
#
_cell.length_a   1.000
_cell.length_b   1.000
_cell.length_c   1.000
_cell.angle_alpha   90.00
_cell.angle_beta   90.00
_cell.angle_gamma   90.00
#
_symmetry.space_group_name_H-M   'P 1'
#
loop_
_entity.id
_entity.type
_entity.pdbx_description
1 polymer ?
#
loop_
_entity_poly.entity_id
_entity_poly.type
_entity_poly.pdbx_seq_one_letter_code
_entity_poly.pdbx_strand_id
1 'polypeptide(L)'
;MPRRPQKPKPRSRPSPKTRKSVKAKKRATAAPKSAHALDDFIVSGARALGLAVDKAWMPAVRTHLDITLRHGATVTAFALPDEAEPAPVFKA
;
A
#
# COMPACT_ATOMS: atom_id res chain seq x y z
N MET A 1 -28.80 53.72 -55.35
CA MET A 1 -27.88 54.61 -54.61
C MET A 1 -27.04 53.76 -53.64
N PRO A 2 -25.77 54.10 -53.36
CA PRO A 2 -24.59 53.38 -53.87
C PRO A 2 -23.76 52.62 -52.82
N ARG A 3 -22.81 51.82 -53.35
CA ARG A 3 -21.73 51.08 -52.68
C ARG A 3 -20.87 51.97 -51.76
N ARG A 4 -20.41 51.45 -50.62
CA ARG A 4 -19.13 51.83 -49.98
C ARG A 4 -18.68 50.80 -48.91
N PRO A 5 -17.39 50.77 -48.50
CA PRO A 5 -16.50 49.64 -48.79
C PRO A 5 -15.98 48.93 -47.53
N GLN A 6 -15.47 47.71 -47.70
CA GLN A 6 -14.63 47.04 -46.71
C GLN A 6 -13.22 47.66 -46.62
N LYS A 7 -12.60 47.60 -45.42
CA LYS A 7 -11.16 47.38 -45.13
C LYS A 7 -10.89 47.64 -43.62
N PRO A 8 -9.76 47.22 -43.02
CA PRO A 8 -9.01 45.97 -43.17
C PRO A 8 -8.70 45.31 -41.80
N LYS A 9 -8.16 44.09 -41.83
CA LYS A 9 -7.72 43.28 -40.67
C LYS A 9 -6.28 43.63 -40.26
N PRO A 10 -5.92 43.66 -38.97
CA PRO A 10 -4.55 43.43 -38.53
C PRO A 10 -4.40 42.13 -37.73
N ARG A 11 -3.39 41.33 -38.11
CA ARG A 11 -2.64 40.35 -37.24
C ARG A 11 -1.91 41.18 -36.14
N SER A 12 -1.58 40.77 -34.91
CA SER A 12 -1.14 39.50 -34.31
C SER A 12 -1.09 39.60 -32.76
N ARG A 13 -1.17 38.42 -32.10
CA ARG A 13 -0.87 37.99 -30.68
C ARG A 13 0.19 38.78 -29.86
N PRO A 14 0.21 38.74 -28.49
CA PRO A 14 0.25 37.51 -27.65
C PRO A 14 -0.46 37.49 -26.28
N SER A 15 -0.60 36.27 -25.72
CA SER A 15 -1.13 35.86 -24.39
C SER A 15 -0.40 36.53 -23.20
N PRO A 16 -0.99 36.65 -21.99
CA PRO A 16 -0.97 35.52 -21.02
C PRO A 16 -2.08 35.53 -19.94
N LYS A 17 -2.45 34.35 -19.41
CA LYS A 17 -2.49 34.02 -17.96
C LYS A 17 -3.32 32.76 -17.67
N THR A 18 -2.59 31.67 -17.46
CA THR A 18 -2.69 30.77 -16.30
C THR A 18 -4.06 30.51 -15.69
N ARG A 19 -4.51 29.24 -15.77
CA ARG A 19 -4.96 28.51 -14.57
C ARG A 19 -4.93 26.98 -14.76
N LYS A 20 -3.87 26.42 -14.15
CA LYS A 20 -3.78 25.13 -13.46
C LYS A 20 -4.32 23.87 -14.16
N SER A 21 -3.38 23.16 -14.76
CA SER A 21 -3.11 21.73 -14.56
C SER A 21 -4.03 21.01 -13.56
N VAL A 22 -5.07 20.36 -14.08
CA VAL A 22 -5.66 19.20 -13.41
C VAL A 22 -4.77 18.01 -13.72
N LYS A 23 -3.71 17.87 -12.92
CA LYS A 23 -2.84 16.70 -12.91
C LYS A 23 -3.72 15.49 -12.64
N ALA A 24 -3.96 14.67 -13.66
CA ALA A 24 -4.62 13.40 -13.53
C ALA A 24 -3.95 12.64 -12.38
N LYS A 25 -4.68 12.51 -11.28
CA LYS A 25 -4.27 11.77 -10.10
C LYS A 25 -4.08 10.35 -10.60
N LYS A 26 -2.83 9.96 -10.86
CA LYS A 26 -2.44 8.58 -11.12
C LYS A 26 -3.07 7.78 -10.00
N ARG A 27 -4.16 7.07 -10.31
CA ARG A 27 -4.73 6.06 -9.43
C ARG A 27 -3.55 5.21 -9.02
N ALA A 28 -3.29 5.14 -7.71
CA ALA A 28 -2.33 4.18 -7.18
C ALA A 28 -2.76 2.83 -7.74
N THR A 29 -1.95 2.30 -8.65
CA THR A 29 -2.07 0.93 -9.14
C THR A 29 -2.13 0.07 -7.90
N ALA A 30 -3.23 -0.66 -7.74
CA ALA A 30 -3.38 -1.64 -6.68
C ALA A 30 -2.08 -2.47 -6.65
N ALA A 31 -1.47 -2.57 -5.46
CA ALA A 31 -0.27 -3.34 -5.29
C ALA A 31 -0.50 -4.73 -5.90
N PRO A 32 0.49 -5.30 -6.62
CA PRO A 32 0.34 -6.64 -7.18
C PRO A 32 -0.10 -7.57 -6.05
N LYS A 33 -1.22 -8.28 -6.24
CA LYS A 33 -1.65 -9.31 -5.29
C LYS A 33 -0.47 -10.23 -5.09
N SER A 34 -0.04 -10.35 -3.84
CA SER A 34 1.04 -11.25 -3.51
C SER A 34 0.69 -12.66 -3.98
N ALA A 35 1.68 -13.37 -4.53
CA ALA A 35 1.45 -14.69 -5.12
C ALA A 35 1.02 -15.72 -4.08
N HIS A 36 1.30 -15.47 -2.79
CA HIS A 36 0.91 -16.31 -1.68
C HIS A 36 0.24 -15.49 -0.58
N ALA A 37 -0.82 -16.05 0.04
CA ALA A 37 -1.66 -15.35 1.03
C ALA A 37 -0.90 -14.78 2.26
N LEU A 38 0.27 -15.33 2.59
CA LEU A 38 1.07 -14.91 3.75
C LEU A 38 2.11 -13.83 3.42
N ASP A 39 2.39 -13.57 2.15
CA ASP A 39 3.53 -12.73 1.76
C ASP A 39 3.33 -11.27 2.20
N ASP A 40 2.11 -10.74 2.09
CA ASP A 40 1.80 -9.38 2.55
C ASP A 40 1.94 -9.25 4.07
N PHE A 41 1.56 -10.29 4.81
CA PHE A 41 1.75 -10.34 6.26
C PHE A 41 3.25 -10.37 6.62
N ILE A 42 4.03 -11.20 5.93
CA ILE A 42 5.49 -11.29 6.14
C ILE A 42 6.16 -9.93 5.83
N VAL A 43 5.85 -9.32 4.69
CA VAL A 43 6.45 -8.04 4.28
C VAL A 43 6.08 -6.91 5.24
N SER A 44 4.81 -6.81 5.63
CA SER A 44 4.33 -5.76 6.53
C SER A 44 4.88 -5.93 7.96
N GLY A 45 4.91 -7.16 8.48
CA GLY A 45 5.51 -7.50 9.77
C GLY A 45 7.02 -7.23 9.79
N ALA A 46 7.76 -7.67 8.77
CA ALA A 46 9.18 -7.40 8.66
C ALA A 46 9.47 -5.89 8.64
N ARG A 47 8.67 -5.12 7.89
CA ARG A 47 8.78 -3.65 7.85
C ARG A 47 8.50 -3.01 9.22
N ALA A 48 7.47 -3.47 9.93
CA ALA A 48 7.13 -2.96 11.26
C ALA A 48 8.24 -3.23 12.28
N LEU A 49 8.93 -4.37 12.15
CA LEU A 49 10.05 -4.77 13.00
C LEU A 49 11.42 -4.24 12.53
N GLY A 50 11.48 -3.53 11.40
CA GLY A 50 12.75 -3.06 10.81
C GLY A 50 13.66 -4.17 10.31
N LEU A 51 13.11 -5.35 9.99
CA LEU A 51 13.86 -6.52 9.53
C LEU A 51 14.02 -6.50 8.00
N ALA A 52 15.25 -6.69 7.54
CA ALA A 52 15.53 -6.98 6.13
C ALA A 52 15.40 -8.49 5.89
N VAL A 53 14.46 -8.89 5.04
CA VAL A 53 14.26 -10.29 4.63
C VAL A 53 14.75 -10.45 3.20
N ASP A 54 15.74 -11.31 2.99
CA ASP A 54 16.18 -11.67 1.64
C ASP A 54 15.03 -12.38 0.90
N LYS A 55 14.82 -12.04 -0.36
CA LYS A 55 13.82 -12.69 -1.22
C LYS A 55 14.07 -14.19 -1.37
N ALA A 56 15.33 -14.63 -1.33
CA ALA A 56 15.70 -16.04 -1.34
C ALA A 56 15.17 -16.80 -0.11
N TRP A 57 14.92 -16.11 1.01
CA TRP A 57 14.43 -16.70 2.24
C TRP A 57 12.90 -16.73 2.34
N MET A 58 12.18 -16.00 1.48
CA MET A 58 10.72 -15.94 1.51
C MET A 58 10.03 -17.32 1.52
N PRO A 59 10.46 -18.33 0.73
CA PRO A 59 9.86 -19.65 0.80
C PRO A 59 10.02 -20.31 2.18
N ALA A 60 11.20 -20.19 2.81
CA ALA A 60 11.45 -20.76 4.13
C ALA A 60 10.66 -20.03 5.22
N VAL A 61 10.71 -18.69 5.22
CA VAL A 61 9.95 -17.85 6.19
C VAL A 61 8.46 -18.17 6.12
N ARG A 62 7.91 -18.30 4.91
CA ARG A 62 6.52 -18.67 4.70
C ARG A 62 6.18 -20.04 5.29
N THR A 63 6.99 -21.06 5.02
CA THR A 63 6.77 -22.41 5.55
C THR A 63 6.80 -22.42 7.09
N HIS A 64 7.81 -21.78 7.70
CA HIS A 64 7.89 -21.71 9.15
C HIS A 64 6.73 -20.93 9.76
N LEU A 65 6.32 -19.81 9.14
CA LEU A 65 5.18 -19.04 9.62
C LEU A 65 3.88 -19.84 9.51
N ASP A 66 3.63 -20.54 8.41
CA ASP A 66 2.44 -21.39 8.25
C ASP A 66 2.36 -22.48 9.33
N ILE A 67 3.50 -23.15 9.61
CA ILE A 67 3.58 -24.14 10.69
C ILE A 67 3.29 -23.51 12.05
N THR A 68 3.90 -22.36 12.37
CA THR A 68 3.68 -21.65 13.64
C THR A 68 2.23 -21.22 13.80
N LEU A 69 1.59 -20.71 12.73
CA LEU A 69 0.18 -20.31 12.77
C LEU A 69 -0.75 -21.50 13.00
N ARG A 70 -0.46 -22.67 12.42
CA ARG A 70 -1.21 -23.91 12.70
C ARG A 70 -1.09 -24.35 14.17
N HIS A 71 0.09 -24.20 14.77
CA HIS A 71 0.27 -24.45 16.21
C HIS A 71 -0.43 -23.38 17.05
N GLY A 72 -0.39 -22.11 16.65
CA GLY A 72 -1.16 -21.05 17.31
C GLY A 72 -2.65 -21.37 17.34
N ALA A 73 -3.20 -21.91 16.24
CA ALA A 73 -4.59 -22.30 16.16
C ALA A 73 -4.99 -23.37 17.20
N THR A 74 -4.08 -24.29 17.55
CA THR A 74 -4.35 -25.30 18.59
C THR A 74 -4.41 -24.67 19.97
N VAL A 75 -3.61 -23.64 20.24
CA VAL A 75 -3.63 -22.89 21.50
C VAL A 75 -4.86 -22.00 21.61
N THR A 76 -5.27 -21.33 20.52
CA THR A 76 -6.47 -20.47 20.53
C THR A 76 -7.78 -21.25 20.61
N ALA A 77 -7.75 -22.57 20.41
CA ALA A 77 -8.92 -23.42 20.53
C ALA A 77 -9.38 -23.61 21.99
N PHE A 78 -8.50 -23.34 22.96
CA PHE A 78 -8.86 -23.35 24.38
C PHE A 78 -9.52 -22.01 24.74
N ALA A 79 -10.69 -22.05 25.36
CA ALA A 79 -11.32 -20.84 25.89
C ALA A 79 -10.45 -20.27 27.02
N LEU A 80 -10.05 -19.00 26.88
CA LEU A 80 -9.25 -18.29 27.87
C LEU A 80 -10.18 -17.35 28.65
N PRO A 81 -10.43 -17.59 29.94
CA PRO A 81 -11.17 -16.65 30.79
C PRO A 81 -10.46 -15.30 30.89
N ASP A 82 -11.22 -14.23 31.09
CA ASP A 82 -10.66 -12.89 31.24
C ASP A 82 -9.81 -12.76 32.51
N GLU A 83 -10.12 -13.54 33.56
CA GLU A 83 -9.37 -13.60 34.82
C GLU A 83 -8.13 -14.50 34.75
N ALA A 84 -7.79 -15.04 33.56
CA ALA A 84 -6.61 -15.88 33.40
C ALA A 84 -5.33 -15.04 33.56
N GLU A 85 -4.59 -15.31 34.63
CA GLU A 85 -3.28 -14.71 34.86
C GLU A 85 -2.21 -15.32 33.93
N PRO A 86 -1.21 -14.54 33.48
CA PRO A 86 -0.08 -15.08 32.73
C PRO A 86 0.72 -16.08 33.59
N ALA A 87 1.48 -16.95 32.92
CA ALA A 87 2.34 -17.91 33.61
C ALA A 87 3.30 -17.21 34.60
N PRO A 88 3.60 -17.81 35.77
CA PRO A 88 4.43 -17.18 36.79
C PRO A 88 5.81 -16.78 36.26
N VAL A 89 6.23 -15.54 36.54
CA VAL A 89 7.60 -15.08 36.28
C VAL A 89 8.47 -15.43 37.47
N PHE A 90 9.41 -16.36 37.31
CA PHE A 90 10.39 -16.65 38.33
C PHE A 90 11.39 -15.49 38.44
N LYS A 91 11.56 -14.92 39.64
CA LYS A 91 12.59 -13.93 39.94
C LYS A 91 13.67 -14.59 40.78
N ALA A 92 14.93 -14.42 40.39
CA ALA A 92 16.11 -14.85 41.13
C ALA A 92 16.36 -13.96 42.35
#